data_AF-A0A7Y5RKA0-F1
#
_entry.id   AF-A0A7Y5RKA0-F1
#
_cell.length_a   1.000
_cell.length_b   1.000
_cell.length_c   1.000
_cell.angle_alpha   90.00
_cell.angle_beta   90.00
_cell.angle_gamma   90.00
#
_symmetry.space_group_name_H-M   'P 1'
#
loop_
_entity.id
_entity.type
_entity.pdbx_description
1 polymer ?
#
loop_
_entity_poly.entity_id
_entity_poly.type
_entity_poly.pdbx_seq_one_letter_code
_entity_poly.pdbx_strand_id
1 'polypeptide(L)'
;MHALDSAVGETRTAALVLRQHLSGRIMRPYADTVVTNSEEALGPVQASFGSVDPPTRADDKLRDDVGGLLSDAGDALATARIALRTHDAPGMRKSIGELGSLADRMEQLSERLS
;
A
#
# COMPACT_ATOMS: atom_id res chain seq x y z
N MET A 1 1.04 -4.78 -14.85
CA MET A 1 -0.09 -5.34 -14.07
C MET A 1 0.37 -5.86 -12.71
N HIS A 2 1.23 -6.89 -12.63
CA HIS A 2 1.61 -7.51 -11.34
C HIS A 2 2.07 -6.56 -10.21
N ALA A 3 2.71 -5.42 -10.52
CA ALA A 3 3.13 -4.47 -9.50
C ALA A 3 1.96 -3.80 -8.76
N LEU A 4 0.94 -3.35 -9.49
CA LEU A 4 -0.24 -2.73 -8.89
C LEU A 4 -1.06 -3.77 -8.11
N ASP A 5 -1.25 -4.96 -8.67
CA ASP A 5 -2.03 -6.02 -8.01
C ASP A 5 -1.39 -6.46 -6.69
N SER A 6 -0.06 -6.58 -6.65
CA SER A 6 0.68 -6.84 -5.40
C SER A 6 0.47 -5.72 -4.39
N ALA A 7 0.62 -4.44 -4.81
CA ALA A 7 0.44 -3.30 -3.92
C ALA A 7 -1.00 -3.17 -3.39
N VAL A 8 -2.01 -3.53 -4.18
CA VAL A 8 -3.42 -3.65 -3.76
C VAL A 8 -3.55 -4.71 -2.66
N GLY A 9 -2.95 -5.89 -2.85
CA GLY A 9 -2.96 -6.95 -1.86
C GLY A 9 -2.38 -6.52 -0.51
N GLU A 10 -1.22 -5.86 -0.55
CA GLU A 10 -0.53 -5.41 0.67
C GLU A 10 -1.29 -4.31 1.40
N THR A 11 -1.74 -3.28 0.68
CA THR A 11 -2.53 -2.18 1.28
C THR A 11 -3.86 -2.67 1.86
N ARG A 12 -4.56 -3.58 1.18
CA ARG A 12 -5.80 -4.20 1.69
C ARG A 12 -5.55 -5.05 2.94
N THR A 13 -4.46 -5.81 2.95
CA THR A 13 -4.08 -6.66 4.09
C THR A 13 -3.78 -5.80 5.32
N ALA A 14 -2.96 -4.77 5.19
CA ALA A 14 -2.67 -3.85 6.29
C ALA A 14 -3.95 -3.15 6.81
N ALA A 15 -4.82 -2.66 5.93
CA ALA A 15 -6.09 -2.05 6.33
C ALA A 15 -6.99 -3.03 7.10
N LEU A 16 -7.06 -4.30 6.67
CA LEU A 16 -7.83 -5.33 7.35
C LEU A 16 -7.27 -5.60 8.75
N VAL A 17 -5.95 -5.75 8.87
CA VAL A 17 -5.26 -6.02 10.15
C VAL A 17 -5.49 -4.88 11.14
N LEU A 18 -5.32 -3.62 10.72
CA LEU A 18 -5.62 -2.47 11.58
C LEU A 18 -7.07 -2.48 12.07
N ARG A 19 -8.04 -2.79 11.18
CA ARG A 19 -9.46 -2.91 11.58
C ARG A 19 -9.67 -3.98 12.64
N GLN A 20 -9.05 -5.15 12.48
CA GLN A 20 -9.17 -6.23 13.46
C GLN A 20 -8.49 -5.87 14.79
N HIS A 21 -7.37 -5.15 14.75
CA HIS A 21 -6.67 -4.71 15.95
C HIS A 21 -7.53 -3.71 16.75
N LEU A 22 -8.08 -2.70 16.07
CA LEU A 22 -9.00 -1.74 16.69
C LEU A 22 -10.29 -2.39 17.22
N SER A 23 -10.70 -3.52 16.64
CA SER A 23 -11.83 -4.33 17.11
C SER A 23 -11.48 -5.27 18.26
N GLY A 24 -10.23 -5.25 18.76
CA GLY A 24 -9.76 -6.12 19.84
C GLY A 24 -9.60 -7.60 19.45
N ARG A 25 -9.65 -7.94 18.15
CA ARG A 25 -9.60 -9.33 17.67
C ARG A 25 -8.19 -9.86 17.43
N ILE A 26 -7.22 -8.97 17.26
CA ILE A 26 -5.81 -9.32 17.12
C ILE A 26 -4.93 -8.46 18.03
N MET A 27 -3.88 -9.09 18.54
CA MET A 27 -2.92 -8.41 19.41
C MET A 27 -1.96 -7.53 18.61
N ARG A 28 -1.54 -6.42 19.21
CA ARG A 28 -0.64 -5.43 18.59
C ARG A 28 0.62 -6.05 17.99
N PRO A 29 1.35 -6.99 18.65
CA PRO A 29 2.58 -7.55 18.08
C PRO A 29 2.33 -8.27 16.75
N TYR A 30 1.23 -9.02 16.66
CA TYR A 30 0.85 -9.68 15.41
C TYR A 30 0.47 -8.66 14.32
N ALA A 31 -0.30 -7.64 14.68
CA ALA A 31 -0.64 -6.56 13.77
C ALA A 31 0.61 -5.83 13.25
N ASP A 32 1.60 -5.57 14.12
CA ASP A 32 2.84 -4.86 13.76
C ASP A 32 3.68 -5.67 12.78
N THR A 33 3.80 -6.98 13.00
CA THR A 33 4.47 -7.88 12.06
C THR A 33 3.81 -7.86 10.69
N VAL A 34 2.48 -7.99 10.61
CA VAL A 34 1.81 -8.03 9.30
C VAL A 34 1.91 -6.69 8.58
N VAL A 35 1.68 -5.56 9.26
CA VAL A 35 1.80 -4.24 8.64
C VAL A 35 3.23 -3.97 8.18
N THR A 36 4.24 -4.37 8.96
CA THR A 36 5.66 -4.25 8.57
C THR A 36 5.98 -5.10 7.35
N ASN A 37 5.50 -6.35 7.30
CA ASN A 37 5.72 -7.23 6.15
C ASN A 37 5.09 -6.66 4.88
N SER A 38 3.89 -6.09 4.98
CA SER A 38 3.22 -5.44 3.85
C SER A 38 3.97 -4.21 3.34
N GLU A 39 4.56 -3.41 4.25
CA GLU A 39 5.42 -2.29 3.88
C GLU A 39 6.69 -2.78 3.16
N GLU A 40 7.36 -3.80 3.69
CA GLU A 40 8.59 -4.35 3.13
C GLU A 40 8.37 -5.03 1.76
N ALA A 41 7.21 -5.64 1.55
CA ALA A 41 6.84 -6.27 0.27
C ALA A 41 6.71 -5.26 -0.88
N LEU A 42 6.43 -3.98 -0.58
CA LEU A 42 6.27 -2.92 -1.59
C LEU A 42 7.61 -2.40 -2.14
N GLY A 43 8.68 -2.46 -1.36
CA GLY A 43 10.01 -2.01 -1.80
C GLY A 43 10.51 -2.71 -3.08
N PRO A 44 10.54 -4.05 -3.14
CA PRO A 44 10.90 -4.79 -4.35
C PRO A 44 9.97 -4.53 -5.54
N VAL A 45 8.68 -4.30 -5.29
CA VAL A 45 7.68 -4.00 -6.33
C VAL A 45 7.98 -2.64 -6.98
N GLN A 46 8.23 -1.61 -6.17
CA GLN A 46 8.63 -0.28 -6.65
C GLN A 46 9.95 -0.34 -7.43
N ALA A 47 10.96 -1.01 -6.89
CA ALA A 47 12.27 -1.14 -7.54
C ALA A 47 12.18 -1.84 -8.89
N SER A 48 11.39 -2.91 -8.97
CA SER A 48 11.20 -3.70 -10.20
C SER A 48 10.42 -2.94 -11.26
N PHE A 49 9.44 -2.13 -10.88
CA PHE A 49 8.73 -1.27 -11.82
C PHE A 49 9.60 -0.10 -12.29
N GLY A 50 10.34 0.52 -11.36
CA GLY A 50 11.24 1.63 -11.63
C GLY A 50 12.45 1.27 -12.49
N SER A 51 12.84 0.00 -12.61
CA SER A 51 13.99 -0.39 -13.44
C SER A 51 13.67 -0.53 -14.94
N VAL A 52 12.39 -0.48 -15.33
CA VAL A 52 11.96 -0.65 -16.73
C VAL A 52 11.90 0.70 -17.45
N ASP A 53 12.88 0.98 -18.31
CA ASP A 53 12.89 2.22 -19.09
C ASP A 53 11.68 2.29 -20.05
N PRO A 54 10.94 3.41 -20.07
CA PRO A 54 9.80 3.60 -20.97
C PRO A 54 10.27 3.75 -22.42
N PRO A 55 9.69 2.99 -23.38
CA PRO A 55 10.09 3.06 -24.79
C PRO A 55 9.53 4.29 -25.52
N THR A 56 8.47 4.92 -25.00
CA THR A 56 7.86 6.13 -25.59
C THR A 56 7.51 7.19 -24.55
N ARG A 57 7.36 8.45 -24.98
CA ARG A 57 6.91 9.56 -24.10
C ARG A 57 5.50 9.38 -23.53
N ALA A 58 4.65 8.56 -24.17
CA ALA A 58 3.34 8.23 -23.62
C ALA A 58 3.48 7.28 -22.42
N ASP A 59 4.50 6.43 -22.44
CA ASP A 59 4.81 5.50 -21.35
C ASP A 59 5.48 6.19 -20.16
N ASP A 60 6.13 7.35 -20.37
CA ASP A 60 6.66 8.19 -19.27
C ASP A 60 5.54 8.57 -18.30
N LYS A 61 4.41 9.05 -18.82
CA LYS A 61 3.27 9.45 -17.98
C LYS A 61 2.68 8.26 -17.23
N LEU A 62 2.55 7.12 -17.91
CA LEU A 62 2.05 5.90 -17.27
C LEU A 62 2.99 5.45 -16.14
N ARG A 63 4.30 5.52 -16.37
CA ARG A 63 5.32 5.22 -15.39
C ARG A 63 5.23 6.16 -14.18
N ASP A 64 5.04 7.46 -14.41
CA ASP A 64 4.85 8.43 -13.34
C ASP A 64 3.56 8.16 -12.54
N ASP A 65 2.45 7.87 -13.22
CA ASP A 65 1.16 7.58 -12.57
C ASP A 65 1.24 6.31 -11.69
N VAL A 66 1.82 5.23 -12.22
CA VAL A 66 2.00 3.97 -11.46
C VAL A 66 3.03 4.15 -10.35
N GLY A 67 4.17 4.78 -10.64
CA GLY A 67 5.23 5.04 -9.67
C GLY A 67 4.74 5.89 -8.49
N GLY A 68 3.94 6.93 -8.79
CA GLY A 68 3.30 7.77 -7.78
C GLY A 68 2.38 6.96 -6.86
N LEU A 69 1.49 6.14 -7.40
CA LEU A 69 0.60 5.30 -6.59
C LEU A 69 1.35 4.28 -5.74
N LEU A 70 2.41 3.67 -6.28
CA LEU A 70 3.24 2.75 -5.49
C LEU A 70 3.96 3.48 -4.36
N SER A 71 4.46 4.70 -4.60
CA SER A 71 5.09 5.54 -3.57
C SER A 71 4.09 5.90 -2.47
N ASP A 72 2.91 6.39 -2.86
CA ASP A 72 1.83 6.74 -1.93
C ASP A 72 1.41 5.54 -1.06
N ALA A 73 1.37 4.34 -1.64
CA ALA A 73 1.08 3.10 -0.92
C ALA A 73 2.16 2.78 0.14
N GLY A 74 3.43 2.94 -0.22
CA GLY A 74 4.55 2.77 0.72
C GLY A 74 4.48 3.75 1.89
N ASP A 75 4.23 5.03 1.61
CA ASP A 75 4.12 6.08 2.63
C ASP A 75 2.90 5.86 3.55
N ALA A 76 1.77 5.41 2.99
CA ALA A 76 0.58 5.08 3.76
C ALA A 76 0.80 3.88 4.70
N LEU A 77 1.55 2.86 4.25
CA LEU A 77 1.91 1.71 5.08
C LEU A 77 2.88 2.08 6.20
N ALA A 78 3.87 2.90 5.90
CA ALA A 78 4.76 3.45 6.93
C ALA A 78 3.97 4.24 7.98
N THR A 79 3.03 5.07 7.55
CA THR A 79 2.13 5.84 8.44
C THR A 79 1.27 4.91 9.30
N ALA A 80 0.68 3.87 8.70
CA ALA A 80 -0.07 2.83 9.41
C ALA A 80 0.76 2.13 10.50
N ARG A 81 2.01 1.74 10.17
CA ARG A 81 2.94 1.11 11.10
C ARG A 81 3.28 2.05 12.26
N ILE A 82 3.56 3.32 11.98
CA ILE A 82 3.83 4.34 13.00
C ILE A 82 2.63 4.47 13.93
N ALA A 83 1.42 4.68 13.41
CA ALA A 83 0.21 4.82 14.21
C ALA A 83 -0.04 3.60 15.10
N LEU A 84 0.20 2.40 14.58
CA LEU A 84 0.07 1.16 15.34
C LEU A 84 1.07 1.08 16.50
N ARG A 85 2.34 1.46 16.28
CA ARG A 85 3.41 1.45 17.29
C ARG A 85 3.23 2.53 18.36
N THR A 86 2.67 3.67 17.99
CA THR A 86 2.42 4.80 18.91
C THR A 86 1.09 4.70 19.64
N HIS A 87 0.31 3.63 19.42
CA HIS A 87 -1.04 3.47 19.98
C HIS A 87 -2.03 4.56 19.54
N ASP A 88 -1.81 5.16 18.38
CA ASP A 88 -2.66 6.22 17.83
C ASP A 88 -3.90 5.62 17.14
N ALA A 89 -4.95 5.36 17.92
CA ALA A 89 -6.20 4.80 17.38
C ALA A 89 -6.89 5.72 16.35
N PRO A 90 -6.95 7.05 16.52
CA PRO A 90 -7.35 7.96 15.44
C PRO A 90 -6.50 7.82 14.17
N GLY A 91 -5.17 7.77 14.31
CA GLY A 91 -4.23 7.56 13.20
C GLY A 91 -4.48 6.24 12.47
N MET A 92 -4.66 5.14 13.20
CA MET A 92 -4.99 3.83 12.61
C MET A 92 -6.29 3.87 11.80
N ARG A 93 -7.34 4.56 12.29
CA ARG A 93 -8.60 4.72 11.55
C ARG A 93 -8.43 5.52 10.27
N LYS A 94 -7.62 6.58 10.33
CA LYS A 94 -7.26 7.38 9.14
C LYS A 94 -6.52 6.50 8.13
N SER A 95 -5.49 5.77 8.57
CA SER A 95 -4.72 4.88 7.70
C SER A 95 -5.57 3.78 7.07
N ILE A 96 -6.58 3.22 7.77
CA ILE A 96 -7.51 2.26 7.18
C ILE A 96 -8.24 2.85 5.96
N GLY A 97 -8.69 4.11 6.06
CA GLY A 97 -9.36 4.80 4.95
C GLY A 97 -8.42 5.15 3.80
N GLU A 98 -7.21 5.61 4.12
CA GLU A 98 -6.17 5.95 3.13
C GLU A 98 -5.70 4.72 2.36
N LEU A 99 -5.35 3.64 3.05
CA LEU A 99 -4.95 2.37 2.45
C LEU A 99 -6.06 1.78 1.56
N GLY A 100 -7.32 1.85 2.01
CA GLY A 100 -8.46 1.41 1.19
C GLY A 100 -8.61 2.24 -0.08
N SER A 101 -8.55 3.57 0.05
CA SER A 101 -8.68 4.49 -1.10
C SER A 101 -7.55 4.31 -2.12
N LEU A 102 -6.33 4.06 -1.65
CA LEU A 102 -5.17 3.77 -2.52
C LEU A 102 -5.32 2.43 -3.23
N ALA A 103 -5.77 1.39 -2.52
CA ALA A 103 -6.06 0.10 -3.13
C ALA A 103 -7.08 0.23 -4.27
N ASP A 104 -8.16 0.98 -4.05
CA ASP A 104 -9.20 1.17 -5.08
C ASP A 104 -8.66 1.95 -6.31
N ARG A 105 -7.80 2.95 -6.11
CA ARG A 105 -7.15 3.68 -7.20
C ARG A 105 -6.19 2.80 -8.00
N MET A 106 -5.39 1.98 -7.31
CA MET A 106 -4.45 1.06 -7.94
C MET A 106 -5.19 -0.02 -8.74
N GLU A 107 -6.28 -0.55 -8.22
CA GLU A 107 -7.13 -1.53 -8.91
C GLU A 107 -7.76 -0.93 -10.17
N GLN A 108 -8.36 0.27 -10.08
CA GLN A 108 -8.91 0.98 -11.24
C GLN A 108 -7.85 1.26 -12.32
N LEU A 109 -6.63 1.59 -11.93
CA LEU A 109 -5.55 1.79 -12.89
C LEU A 109 -5.12 0.45 -13.51
N SER A 110 -5.01 -0.62 -12.72
CA SER A 110 -4.68 -1.97 -13.23
C SER A 110 -5.71 -2.46 -14.25
N GLU A 111 -7.00 -2.27 -13.96
CA GLU A 111 -8.11 -2.61 -14.87
C GLU A 111 -8.09 -1.82 -16.17
N ARG A 112 -7.73 -0.52 -16.14
CA ARG A 112 -7.61 0.32 -17.34
C ARG A 112 -6.45 -0.07 -18.25
N LEU A 113 -5.46 -0.77 -17.70
CA LEU A 113 -4.26 -1.20 -18.41
C LEU A 113 -4.33 -2.66 -18.88
N SER A 114 -5.38 -3.39 -18.45
CA SER A 114 -5.70 -4.75 -18.89
C SER A 114 -6.41 -4.75 -20.23
#